data_AF-A0A955SHN9-F1
#
_entry.id   AF-A0A955SHN9-F1
#
_cell.length_a   1.000
_cell.length_b   1.000
_cell.length_c   1.000
_cell.angle_alpha   90.00
_cell.angle_beta   90.00
_cell.angle_gamma   90.00
#
_symmetry.space_group_name_H-M   'P 1'
#
loop_
_entity.id
_entity.type
_entity.pdbx_description
1 polymer ?
#
loop_
_entity_poly.entity_id
_entity_poly.type
_entity_poly.pdbx_seq_one_letter_code
_entity_poly.pdbx_strand_id
1 'polypeptide(L)'
;AIAGLYGAIFVGFFAALFGGTPAQVSGPTGPMTVVMAGIVTIFTGNPGLALMAVILGGVFQILLGLSRVGQYIALVPYPVVSGFMSGIGCIILILQLGPLVGHAASPEGVVTTLKAIPGFYGNPVWHAALAGILVLAICI
;
A
#
# COMPACT_ATOMS: atom_id res chain seq x y z
N ALA A 1 10.24 5.44 -1.66
CA ALA A 1 9.87 6.30 -2.80
C ALA A 1 10.26 5.68 -4.15
N ILE A 2 11.54 5.38 -4.40
CA ILE A 2 12.06 4.91 -5.70
C ILE A 2 11.35 3.64 -6.22
N ALA A 3 11.18 2.63 -5.37
CA ALA A 3 10.49 1.38 -5.76
C ALA A 3 9.03 1.60 -6.20
N GLY A 4 8.33 2.56 -5.58
CA GLY A 4 6.96 2.90 -5.97
C GLY A 4 6.88 3.59 -7.33
N LEU A 5 7.85 4.46 -7.64
CA LEU A 5 7.93 5.13 -8.94
C LEU A 5 8.20 4.13 -10.07
N TYR A 6 9.21 3.27 -9.92
CA TYR A 6 9.47 2.22 -10.89
C TYR A 6 8.30 1.23 -10.98
N GLY A 7 7.70 0.86 -9.86
CA GLY A 7 6.49 0.04 -9.83
C GLY A 7 5.36 0.64 -10.65
N ALA A 8 5.06 1.93 -10.48
CA ALA A 8 4.02 2.62 -11.25
C ALA A 8 4.31 2.65 -12.76
N ILE A 9 5.55 2.93 -13.15
CA ILE A 9 5.96 2.97 -14.57
C ILE A 9 5.82 1.59 -15.20
N PHE A 10 6.45 0.56 -14.62
CA PHE A 10 6.47 -0.78 -15.22
C PHE A 10 5.11 -1.46 -15.16
N VAL A 11 4.40 -1.40 -14.02
CA VAL A 11 3.05 -1.98 -13.91
C VAL A 11 2.09 -1.28 -14.85
N GLY A 12 2.12 0.06 -14.91
CA GLY A 12 1.28 0.82 -15.84
C GLY A 12 1.55 0.47 -17.29
N PHE A 13 2.82 0.40 -17.70
CA PHE A 13 3.22 0.05 -19.06
C PHE A 13 2.76 -1.35 -19.47
N PHE A 14 3.10 -2.38 -18.68
CA PHE A 14 2.78 -3.76 -19.04
C PHE A 14 1.29 -4.07 -18.91
N ALA A 15 0.59 -3.50 -17.93
CA ALA A 15 -0.85 -3.65 -17.81
C ALA A 15 -1.61 -2.94 -18.95
N ALA A 16 -1.12 -1.80 -19.45
CA ALA A 16 -1.71 -1.15 -20.62
C ALA A 16 -1.48 -1.96 -21.92
N LEU A 17 -0.30 -2.58 -22.05
CA LEU A 17 0.05 -3.37 -23.24
C LEU A 17 -0.68 -4.72 -23.32
N PHE A 18 -0.83 -5.41 -22.18
CA PHE A 18 -1.37 -6.77 -22.11
C PHE A 18 -2.75 -6.86 -21.43
N GLY A 19 -3.30 -5.76 -20.94
CA GLY A 19 -4.57 -5.71 -20.24
C GLY A 19 -5.79 -5.80 -21.16
N GLY A 20 -6.95 -6.09 -20.56
CA GLY A 20 -8.22 -6.25 -21.27
C GLY A 20 -9.17 -5.07 -21.18
N THR A 21 -8.77 -3.94 -20.56
CA THR A 21 -9.66 -2.81 -20.28
C THR A 21 -9.01 -1.49 -20.74
N PRO A 22 -9.48 -0.86 -21.84
CA PRO A 22 -8.82 0.30 -22.45
C PRO A 22 -8.65 1.53 -21.57
N ALA A 23 -9.58 1.75 -20.63
CA ALA A 23 -9.56 2.92 -19.73
C ALA A 23 -8.89 2.64 -18.38
N GLN A 24 -8.38 1.42 -18.14
CA GLN A 24 -7.86 1.05 -16.83
C GLN A 24 -6.42 1.55 -16.64
N VAL A 25 -6.22 2.37 -15.61
CA VAL A 25 -4.89 2.77 -15.15
C VAL A 25 -4.44 1.81 -14.06
N SER A 26 -3.23 1.26 -14.22
CA SER A 26 -2.65 0.31 -13.26
C SER A 26 -1.39 0.87 -12.61
N GLY A 27 -1.22 0.56 -11.34
CA GLY A 27 -0.07 1.00 -10.53
C GLY A 27 -0.14 0.41 -9.13
N PRO A 28 0.87 0.65 -8.28
CA PRO A 28 0.85 0.21 -6.90
C PRO A 28 -0.31 0.89 -6.15
N THR A 29 -1.26 0.10 -5.67
CA THR A 29 -2.43 0.57 -4.92
C THR A 29 -2.16 0.57 -3.42
N GLY A 30 -2.94 1.34 -2.64
CA GLY A 30 -2.88 1.34 -1.17
C GLY A 30 -2.84 -0.08 -0.57
N PRO A 31 -3.79 -0.97 -0.89
CA PRO A 31 -3.79 -2.36 -0.44
C PRO A 31 -2.48 -3.11 -0.73
N MET A 32 -1.99 -3.02 -1.97
CA MET A 32 -0.76 -3.69 -2.38
C MET A 32 0.45 -3.15 -1.61
N THR A 33 0.53 -1.83 -1.39
CA THR A 33 1.62 -1.22 -0.63
C THR A 33 1.64 -1.65 0.83
N VAL A 34 0.47 -1.77 1.47
CA VAL A 34 0.35 -2.23 2.87
C VAL A 34 0.80 -3.69 3.00
N VAL A 35 0.35 -4.56 2.08
CA VAL A 35 0.78 -5.97 2.07
C VAL A 35 2.28 -6.07 1.81
N MET A 36 2.80 -5.30 0.86
CA MET A 36 4.24 -5.31 0.54
C MET A 36 5.09 -4.80 1.70
N ALA A 37 4.64 -3.79 2.44
CA ALA A 37 5.31 -3.34 3.66
C ALA A 37 5.43 -4.47 4.68
N GLY A 38 4.38 -5.28 4.86
CA GLY A 38 4.42 -6.48 5.71
C GLY A 38 5.36 -7.57 5.19
N ILE A 39 5.43 -7.80 3.87
CA ILE A 39 6.36 -8.79 3.30
C ILE A 39 7.82 -8.36 3.51
N VAL A 40 8.11 -7.07 3.29
CA VAL A 40 9.47 -6.52 3.46
C VAL A 40 9.93 -6.63 4.91
N THR A 41 9.03 -6.47 5.88
CA THR A 41 9.37 -6.57 7.31
C THR A 41 9.58 -8.02 7.75
N ILE A 42 8.85 -8.97 7.19
CA ILE A 42 9.08 -10.41 7.41
C ILE A 42 10.46 -10.82 6.87
N PHE A 43 10.83 -10.36 5.68
CA PHE A 43 12.10 -10.69 5.03
C PHE A 43 13.18 -9.60 5.21
N THR A 44 13.21 -8.97 6.38
CA THR A 44 14.14 -7.88 6.68
C THR A 44 15.58 -8.32 6.40
N GLY A 45 16.28 -7.59 5.53
CA GLY A 45 17.67 -7.89 5.12
C GLY A 45 17.82 -8.72 3.84
N ASN A 46 16.74 -9.24 3.26
CA ASN A 46 16.78 -9.95 1.97
C ASN A 46 15.72 -9.43 0.99
N PRO A 47 15.95 -8.28 0.34
CA PRO A 47 14.99 -7.68 -0.58
C PRO A 47 14.69 -8.57 -1.81
N GLY A 48 15.58 -9.51 -2.14
CA GLY A 48 15.38 -10.47 -3.22
C GLY A 48 14.17 -11.39 -2.97
N LEU A 49 13.96 -11.82 -1.72
CA LEU A 49 12.81 -12.66 -1.36
C LEU A 49 11.48 -11.91 -1.45
N ALA A 50 11.47 -10.64 -1.03
CA ALA A 50 10.29 -9.78 -1.17
C ALA A 50 9.93 -9.55 -2.65
N LEU A 51 10.94 -9.34 -3.51
CA LEU A 51 10.74 -9.25 -4.96
C LEU A 51 10.27 -10.57 -5.57
N MET A 52 10.76 -11.70 -5.07
CA MET A 52 10.32 -13.01 -5.52
C MET A 52 8.82 -13.24 -5.23
N ALA A 53 8.32 -12.75 -4.09
CA ALA A 53 6.88 -12.78 -3.79
C ALA A 53 6.05 -11.99 -4.82
N VAL A 54 6.56 -10.85 -5.30
CA VAL A 54 5.91 -10.06 -6.37
C VAL A 54 5.90 -10.82 -7.69
N ILE A 55 7.03 -11.44 -8.07
CA ILE A 55 7.14 -12.26 -9.28
C ILE A 55 6.16 -13.44 -9.23
N LEU A 56 6.12 -14.16 -8.11
CA LEU A 56 5.19 -15.27 -7.90
C LEU A 56 3.73 -14.80 -7.95
N GLY A 57 3.42 -13.64 -7.36
CA GLY A 57 2.10 -13.02 -7.47
C GLY A 57 1.70 -12.77 -8.93
N GLY A 58 2.62 -12.23 -9.75
CA GLY A 58 2.40 -12.02 -11.18
C GLY A 58 2.19 -13.34 -11.95
N VAL A 59 2.98 -14.37 -11.65
CA VAL A 59 2.80 -15.71 -12.24
C VAL A 59 1.41 -16.27 -11.90
N PHE A 60 0.99 -16.18 -10.64
CA PHE A 60 -0.35 -16.61 -10.25
C PHE A 60 -1.45 -15.80 -10.94
N GLN A 61 -1.29 -14.49 -11.09
CA GLN A 61 -2.24 -13.65 -11.82
C GLN A 61 -2.37 -14.06 -13.29
N ILE A 62 -1.27 -14.38 -13.97
CA ILE A 62 -1.28 -14.88 -15.35
C ILE A 62 -2.02 -16.22 -15.42
N LEU A 63 -1.71 -17.17 -14.53
CA LEU A 63 -2.37 -18.49 -14.48
C LEU A 63 -3.88 -18.37 -14.20
N LEU A 64 -4.27 -17.49 -13.28
CA LEU A 64 -5.69 -17.21 -12.97
C LEU A 64 -6.41 -16.52 -14.14
N GLY A 65 -5.72 -15.66 -14.88
CA GLY A 65 -6.24 -15.05 -16.11
C GLY A 65 -6.48 -16.09 -17.22
N LEU A 66 -5.51 -16.98 -17.44
CA LEU A 66 -5.62 -18.05 -18.45
C LEU A 66 -6.72 -19.07 -18.12
N SER A 67 -6.89 -19.39 -16.84
CA SER A 67 -7.96 -20.29 -16.36
C SER A 67 -9.34 -19.62 -16.27
N ARG A 68 -9.45 -18.31 -16.59
CA ARG A 68 -10.68 -17.51 -16.52
C ARG A 68 -11.35 -17.48 -15.15
N VAL A 69 -10.62 -17.82 -14.09
CA VAL A 69 -11.11 -17.78 -12.70
C VAL A 69 -11.41 -16.35 -12.24
N GLY A 70 -10.82 -15.35 -12.90
CA GLY A 70 -11.08 -13.93 -12.62
C GLY A 70 -12.56 -13.52 -12.69
N GLN A 71 -13.40 -14.22 -13.45
CA GLN A 71 -14.84 -13.96 -13.52
C GLN A 71 -15.56 -14.12 -12.18
N TYR A 72 -15.03 -14.97 -11.28
CA TYR A 72 -15.62 -15.21 -9.97
C TYR A 72 -15.37 -14.07 -8.97
N ILE A 73 -14.46 -13.15 -9.26
CA ILE A 73 -14.27 -11.94 -8.44
C ILE A 73 -15.55 -11.09 -8.42
N ALA A 74 -16.37 -11.14 -9.47
CA ALA A 74 -17.66 -10.46 -9.53
C ALA A 74 -18.68 -10.98 -8.50
N LEU A 75 -18.45 -12.16 -7.90
CA LEU A 75 -19.32 -12.74 -6.87
C LEU A 75 -19.00 -12.25 -5.45
N VAL A 76 -17.92 -11.47 -5.26
CA VAL A 76 -17.56 -10.95 -3.95
C VAL A 76 -18.60 -9.93 -3.50
N PRO A 77 -19.26 -10.12 -2.33
CA PRO A 77 -20.31 -9.22 -1.87
C PRO A 77 -19.77 -7.80 -1.63
N TYR A 78 -20.59 -6.80 -1.97
CA TYR A 78 -20.27 -5.39 -1.71
C TYR A 78 -19.84 -5.09 -0.27
N PRO A 79 -20.49 -5.65 0.79
CA PRO A 79 -20.05 -5.41 2.17
C PRO A 79 -18.60 -5.84 2.45
N VAL A 80 -18.11 -6.90 1.78
CA VAL A 80 -16.73 -7.39 1.95
C VAL A 80 -15.74 -6.44 1.30
N VAL A 81 -16.02 -5.99 0.07
CA VAL A 81 -15.16 -5.04 -0.65
C VAL A 81 -15.10 -3.70 0.08
N SER A 82 -16.27 -3.18 0.48
CA SER A 82 -16.38 -1.92 1.24
C SER A 82 -15.67 -1.99 2.59
N GLY A 83 -15.86 -3.09 3.33
CA GLY A 83 -15.18 -3.31 4.61
C GLY A 83 -13.66 -3.42 4.46
N PHE A 84 -13.19 -4.15 3.44
CA PHE A 84 -11.75 -4.26 3.14
C PHE A 84 -11.12 -2.91 2.78
N MET A 85 -11.76 -2.13 1.91
CA MET A 85 -11.29 -0.78 1.54
C MET A 85 -11.26 0.16 2.73
N SER A 86 -12.31 0.17 3.56
CA SER A 86 -12.39 0.99 4.77
C SER A 86 -11.32 0.59 5.79
N GLY A 87 -11.09 -0.71 5.98
CA GLY A 87 -10.03 -1.23 6.85
C GLY A 87 -8.64 -0.78 6.42
N ILE A 88 -8.36 -0.81 5.12
CA ILE A 88 -7.08 -0.33 4.58
C ILE A 88 -6.95 1.19 4.73
N GLY A 89 -8.03 1.94 4.55
CA GLY A 89 -8.07 3.37 4.86
C GLY A 89 -7.66 3.65 6.31
N CYS A 90 -8.23 2.92 7.27
CA CYS A 90 -7.84 3.02 8.68
C CYS A 90 -6.37 2.66 8.91
N ILE A 91 -5.87 1.60 8.29
CA ILE A 91 -4.45 1.20 8.39
C ILE A 91 -3.54 2.33 7.89
N ILE A 92 -3.84 2.92 6.74
CA ILE A 92 -3.06 4.03 6.17
C ILE A 92 -3.09 5.22 7.11
N LEU A 93 -4.26 5.63 7.62
CA LEU A 93 -4.39 6.74 8.57
C LEU A 93 -3.51 6.53 9.80
N ILE A 94 -3.58 5.35 10.43
CA ILE A 94 -2.78 5.04 11.62
C ILE A 94 -1.28 5.12 11.31
N LEU A 95 -0.84 4.52 10.19
CA LEU A 95 0.58 4.52 9.80
C LEU A 95 1.11 5.93 9.48
N GLN A 96 0.25 6.86 9.07
CA GLN A 96 0.63 8.25 8.78
C GLN A 96 0.64 9.17 10.02
N LEU A 97 0.08 8.76 11.17
CA LEU A 97 0.07 9.60 12.37
C LEU A 97 1.47 9.97 12.87
N GLY A 98 2.42 9.03 12.85
CA GLY A 98 3.81 9.30 13.22
C GLY A 98 4.51 10.27 12.25
N PRO A 99 4.54 9.97 10.94
CA PRO A 99 5.05 10.86 9.90
C PRO A 99 4.45 12.27 9.93
N LEU A 100 3.15 12.38 10.22
CA LEU A 100 2.46 13.67 10.30
C LEU A 100 3.08 14.58 11.37
N VAL A 101 3.51 14.03 12.51
CA VAL A 101 4.15 14.81 13.59
C VAL A 101 5.69 14.78 13.54
N GLY A 102 6.26 14.28 12.44
CA GLY A 102 7.70 14.30 12.16
C GLY A 102 8.50 13.11 12.68
N HIS A 103 7.84 12.02 13.05
CA HIS A 103 8.50 10.76 13.41
C HIS A 103 8.54 9.79 12.23
N ALA A 104 9.56 8.93 12.16
CA ALA A 104 9.61 7.89 11.15
C ALA A 104 8.42 6.92 11.31
N ALA A 105 7.87 6.44 10.19
CA ALA A 105 6.85 5.40 10.22
C ALA A 105 7.41 4.13 10.87
N SER A 106 6.67 3.54 11.80
CA SER A 106 7.11 2.33 12.49
C SER A 106 7.28 1.18 11.49
N PRO A 107 8.47 0.57 11.39
CA PRO A 107 8.72 -0.52 10.46
C PRO A 107 7.82 -1.73 10.74
N GLU A 108 7.51 -1.98 12.01
CA GLU A 108 6.86 -3.22 12.46
C GLU A 108 5.32 -3.24 12.31
N GLY A 109 4.75 -2.27 11.59
CA GLY A 109 3.33 -2.27 11.20
C GLY A 109 2.38 -1.52 12.13
N VAL A 110 1.08 -1.81 11.98
CA VAL A 110 -0.02 -1.00 12.56
C VAL A 110 -0.07 -1.09 14.08
N VAL A 111 0.12 -2.28 14.64
CA VAL A 111 0.01 -2.53 16.09
C VAL A 111 1.11 -1.81 16.87
N THR A 112 2.33 -1.79 16.33
CA THR A 112 3.46 -1.08 16.95
C THR A 112 3.32 0.42 16.81
N THR A 113 2.79 0.89 15.68
CA THR A 113 2.42 2.30 15.49
C THR A 113 1.40 2.74 16.54
N LEU A 114 0.34 1.96 16.77
CA LEU A 114 -0.68 2.25 17.80
C LEU A 114 -0.07 2.39 19.20
N LYS A 115 0.88 1.51 19.56
CA LYS A 115 1.58 1.58 20.85
C LYS A 115 2.51 2.78 20.95
N ALA A 116 3.07 3.24 19.84
CA ALA A 116 3.98 4.37 19.79
C ALA A 116 3.29 5.75 19.76
N ILE A 117 1.97 5.79 19.54
CA ILE A 117 1.17 7.03 19.49
C ILE A 117 1.44 7.97 20.68
N PRO A 118 1.40 7.52 21.95
CA PRO A 118 1.64 8.42 23.08
C PRO A 118 3.03 9.05 23.05
N GLY A 119 4.04 8.33 22.54
CA GLY A 119 5.40 8.83 22.38
C GLY A 119 5.53 9.90 21.30
N PHE A 120 4.78 9.77 20.20
CA PHE A 120 4.80 10.74 19.11
C PHE A 120 4.28 12.12 19.52
N TYR A 121 3.23 12.15 20.36
CA TYR A 121 2.68 13.42 20.87
C TYR A 121 3.49 14.01 22.03
N GLY A 122 4.40 13.23 22.64
CA GLY A 122 5.28 13.71 23.69
C GLY A 122 6.43 14.60 23.18
N ASN A 123 6.93 14.36 21.96
CA ASN A 123 8.03 15.13 21.37
C ASN A 123 7.80 15.46 19.87
N PRO A 124 6.75 16.22 19.53
CA PRO A 124 6.44 16.50 18.13
C PRO A 124 7.47 17.43 17.49
N VAL A 125 7.82 17.16 16.22
CA VAL A 125 8.63 18.07 15.40
C VAL A 125 7.70 19.09 14.75
N TRP A 126 7.64 20.30 15.31
CA TRP A 126 6.64 21.30 14.91
C TRP A 126 6.69 21.70 13.43
N HIS A 127 7.86 21.74 12.82
CA HIS A 127 8.00 22.04 11.38
C HIS A 127 7.35 20.97 10.50
N ALA A 128 7.49 19.69 10.87
CA ALA A 128 6.87 18.59 10.14
C ALA A 128 5.35 18.56 10.35
N ALA A 129 4.89 18.82 11.58
CA ALA A 129 3.47 18.93 11.90
C ALA A 129 2.78 20.05 11.11
N LEU A 130 3.40 21.23 11.05
CA LEU A 130 2.88 22.36 10.27
C LEU A 130 2.82 22.02 8.77
N ALA A 131 3.89 21.45 8.22
CA ALA A 131 3.91 21.03 6.82
C ALA A 131 2.81 20.00 6.51
N GLY A 132 2.64 19.01 7.39
CA GLY A 132 1.59 18.00 7.25
C GLY A 132 0.18 18.58 7.28
N ILE A 133 -0.11 19.47 8.23
CA ILE A 133 -1.41 20.16 8.33
C ILE A 133 -1.66 21.03 7.11
N LEU A 134 -0.65 21.77 6.62
CA LEU A 134 -0.78 22.58 5.41
C LEU A 134 -1.09 21.73 4.18
N VAL A 135 -0.42 20.58 4.01
CA VAL A 135 -0.72 19.65 2.91
C VAL A 135 -2.17 19.17 2.98
N LEU A 136 -2.63 18.78 4.18
CA LEU A 136 -4.03 18.37 4.37
C LEU A 136 -5.00 19.51 4.03
N ALA A 137 -4.71 20.74 4.45
CA ALA A 137 -5.56 21.90 4.18
C ALA A 137 -5.61 22.30 2.69
N ILE A 138 -4.58 21.99 1.91
CA ILE A 138 -4.56 22.23 0.45
C ILE A 138 -5.29 21.12 -0.31
N CYS A 139 -5.20 19.88 0.18
CA CYS A 139 -5.78 18.72 -0.50
C CYS A 139 -7.27 18.48 -0.19
N ILE A 140 -7.79 19.05 0.90
CA ILE A 140 -9.21 19.05 1.28
C ILE A 140 -9.90 20.27 0.64
#